data_AF-A0A536HAS0-F1
#
_entry.id   AF-A0A536HAS0-F1
#
_cell.length_a   1.000
_cell.length_b   1.000
_cell.length_c   1.000
_cell.angle_alpha   90.00
_cell.angle_beta   90.00
_cell.angle_gamma   90.00
#
_symmetry.space_group_name_H-M   'P 1'
#
loop_
_entity.id
_entity.type
_entity.pdbx_description
1 polymer ?
#
loop_
_entity_poly.entity_id
_entity_poly.type
_entity_poly.pdbx_seq_one_letter_code
_entity_poly.pdbx_strand_id
1 'polypeptide(L)'
;HATGDEDYLRETAWPVLEGVANWLVSRAVKTERGYEIKQVIGVAEQTDPVDNNAYVNMAASMVLQEAAAFACRLKRPDADRWNELARGMYLPVDTDRRIILNHDRYSPADKGVAASTPEALAGLFPFNYPVEGPLERGTIEFYLERAGEFVGYPMLSALLGTHAARLGDRAGALHWFEKGYADFIEDPFTETNEFSRKRFPDKPRTGPFMANLGGFLMSCLYGLTGLQLSSAEPAEWLTRPVVLPHGWDAIEVEQLFVRGRPARLVAPHGAARATLEMERL
;
A
#
# COMPACT_ATOMS: atom_id res chain seq x y z
N HIS A 1 -13.67 4.36 9.03
CA HIS A 1 -14.25 3.03 8.72
C HIS A 1 -14.15 2.03 9.86
N ALA A 2 -12.95 1.64 10.32
CA ALA A 2 -12.74 0.57 11.33
C ALA A 2 -13.61 0.69 12.60
N THR A 3 -13.63 1.84 13.26
CA THR A 3 -14.34 2.04 14.53
C THR A 3 -15.79 2.45 14.37
N GLY A 4 -16.17 2.99 13.21
CA GLY A 4 -17.49 3.61 13.01
C GLY A 4 -17.71 4.89 13.82
N ASP A 5 -16.66 5.47 14.41
CA ASP A 5 -16.74 6.64 15.29
C ASP A 5 -17.03 7.93 14.49
N GLU A 6 -18.29 8.38 14.56
CA GLU A 6 -18.79 9.59 13.88
C GLU A 6 -18.34 10.88 14.56
N ASP A 7 -18.14 10.86 15.88
CA ASP A 7 -17.75 12.04 16.63
C ASP A 7 -16.27 12.33 16.38
N TYR A 8 -15.41 11.31 16.44
CA TYR A 8 -14.02 11.43 16.02
C TYR A 8 -13.90 11.87 14.55
N LEU A 9 -14.72 11.32 13.66
CA LEU A 9 -14.75 11.75 12.26
C LEU A 9 -15.07 13.25 12.16
N ARG A 10 -16.15 13.71 12.81
CA ARG A 10 -16.63 15.10 12.71
C ARG A 10 -15.68 16.11 13.34
N GLU A 11 -15.13 15.79 14.50
CA GLU A 11 -14.43 16.75 15.36
C GLU A 11 -12.91 16.74 15.16
N THR A 12 -12.33 15.58 14.84
CA THR A 12 -10.88 15.40 14.78
C THR A 12 -10.37 15.04 13.38
N ALA A 13 -10.92 13.99 12.76
CA ALA A 13 -10.41 13.53 11.48
C ALA A 13 -10.78 14.46 10.31
N TRP A 14 -11.99 15.04 10.33
CA TRP A 14 -12.49 15.86 9.24
C TRP A 14 -11.63 17.10 8.96
N PRO A 15 -11.26 17.95 9.94
CA PRO A 15 -10.41 19.10 9.67
C PRO A 15 -9.05 18.73 9.03
N VAL A 16 -8.49 17.58 9.43
CA VAL A 16 -7.23 17.07 8.84
C VAL A 16 -7.46 16.64 7.40
N LEU A 17 -8.49 15.83 7.15
CA LEU A 17 -8.78 15.29 5.82
C LEU A 17 -9.16 16.40 4.83
N GLU A 18 -10.00 17.35 5.25
CA GLU A 18 -10.35 18.54 4.48
C GLU A 18 -9.11 19.40 4.18
N GLY A 19 -8.22 19.60 5.15
CA GLY A 19 -6.97 20.32 4.97
C GLY A 19 -6.05 19.65 3.93
N VAL A 20 -5.86 18.33 4.02
CA VAL A 20 -5.05 17.57 3.05
C VAL A 20 -5.69 17.59 1.66
N ALA A 21 -7.00 17.39 1.55
CA ALA A 21 -7.71 17.43 0.27
C ALA A 21 -7.60 18.81 -0.41
N ASN A 22 -7.76 19.89 0.36
CA ASN A 22 -7.58 21.25 -0.14
C ASN A 22 -6.12 21.56 -0.53
N TRP A 23 -5.16 21.04 0.22
CA TRP A 23 -3.75 21.14 -0.18
C TRP A 23 -3.49 20.41 -1.50
N LEU A 24 -4.00 19.19 -1.69
CA LEU A 24 -3.89 18.45 -2.95
C LEU A 24 -4.50 19.21 -4.13
N VAL A 25 -5.68 19.81 -3.94
CA VAL A 25 -6.31 20.68 -4.96
C VAL A 25 -5.40 21.86 -5.32
N SER A 26 -4.77 22.49 -4.33
CA SER A 26 -3.85 23.61 -4.57
C SER A 26 -2.54 23.19 -5.23
N ARG A 27 -2.13 21.93 -5.04
CA ARG A 27 -0.85 21.38 -5.50
C ARG A 27 -0.91 20.81 -6.92
N ALA A 28 -2.08 20.31 -7.31
CA ALA A 28 -2.33 19.73 -8.62
C ALA A 28 -2.48 20.82 -9.70
N VAL A 29 -1.94 20.54 -10.88
CA VAL A 29 -2.04 21.41 -12.06
C VAL A 29 -2.87 20.69 -13.11
N LYS A 30 -3.95 21.33 -13.58
CA LYS A 30 -4.76 20.81 -14.69
C LYS A 30 -4.01 21.02 -16.01
N THR A 31 -3.84 19.95 -16.77
CA THR A 31 -3.22 19.93 -18.10
C THR A 31 -4.12 19.17 -19.08
N GLU A 32 -3.69 19.03 -20.33
CA GLU A 32 -4.39 18.19 -21.32
C GLU A 32 -4.41 16.70 -20.95
N ARG A 33 -3.48 16.26 -20.09
CA ARG A 33 -3.35 14.87 -19.63
C ARG A 33 -4.23 14.54 -18.41
N GLY A 34 -4.87 15.55 -17.81
CA GLY A 34 -5.59 15.44 -16.54
C GLY A 34 -5.00 16.36 -15.47
N TYR A 35 -5.00 15.89 -14.22
CA TYR A 35 -4.40 16.58 -13.08
C TYR A 35 -3.02 16.00 -12.79
N GLU A 36 -2.02 16.86 -12.70
CA GLU A 36 -0.62 16.49 -12.51
C GLU A 36 -0.07 17.06 -11.20
N ILE A 37 0.75 16.30 -10.50
CA ILE A 37 1.53 16.77 -9.35
C ILE A 37 3.00 16.77 -9.77
N LYS A 38 3.56 17.97 -9.96
CA LYS A 38 4.92 18.19 -10.47
C LYS A 38 5.91 18.45 -9.35
N GLN A 39 7.20 18.25 -9.55
CA GLN A 39 8.26 18.63 -8.61
C GLN A 39 8.08 18.01 -7.21
N VAL A 40 8.02 16.69 -7.14
CA VAL A 40 7.90 15.92 -5.90
C VAL A 40 9.07 14.97 -5.70
N ILE A 41 9.38 14.67 -4.44
CA ILE A 41 10.28 13.57 -4.07
C ILE A 41 9.40 12.42 -3.59
N GLY A 42 9.53 11.27 -4.24
CA GLY A 42 8.79 10.06 -3.88
C GLY A 42 9.51 9.21 -2.84
N VAL A 43 9.08 7.96 -2.69
CA VAL A 43 9.65 7.01 -1.70
C VAL A 43 11.08 6.63 -2.05
N ALA A 44 11.48 6.74 -3.32
CA ALA A 44 12.86 6.49 -3.73
C ALA A 44 13.88 7.53 -3.24
N GLU A 45 13.43 8.65 -2.64
CA GLU A 45 14.28 9.71 -2.05
C GLU A 45 15.37 10.24 -3.00
N GLN A 46 15.05 10.32 -4.29
CA GLN A 46 15.95 10.87 -5.29
C GLN A 46 16.24 12.34 -5.00
N THR A 47 17.47 12.78 -5.28
CA THR A 47 17.93 14.16 -5.04
C THR A 47 17.11 15.18 -5.84
N ASP A 48 16.86 14.89 -7.12
CA ASP A 48 16.13 15.79 -7.99
C ASP A 48 14.64 15.46 -7.99
N PRO A 49 13.77 16.47 -7.77
CA PRO A 49 12.33 16.23 -7.79
C PRO A 49 11.87 15.79 -9.18
N VAL A 50 10.87 14.91 -9.19
CA VAL A 50 10.25 14.32 -10.38
C VAL A 50 8.81 14.80 -10.53
N ASP A 51 8.27 14.67 -11.73
CA ASP A 51 6.86 14.95 -12.00
C ASP A 51 6.07 13.64 -12.05
N ASN A 52 4.81 13.70 -11.59
CA ASN A 52 3.84 12.61 -11.70
C ASN A 52 4.33 11.29 -11.11
N ASN A 53 4.92 11.35 -9.90
CA ASN A 53 5.30 10.16 -9.18
C ASN A 53 4.07 9.27 -8.90
N ALA A 54 4.12 8.00 -9.30
CA ALA A 54 2.99 7.09 -9.26
C ALA A 54 2.45 6.88 -7.84
N TYR A 55 3.33 6.71 -6.86
CA TYR A 55 2.92 6.60 -5.45
C TYR A 55 2.16 7.84 -5.00
N VAL A 56 2.72 9.03 -5.25
CA VAL A 56 2.11 10.31 -4.84
C VAL A 56 0.74 10.51 -5.50
N ASN A 57 0.64 10.27 -6.81
CA ASN A 57 -0.61 10.48 -7.55
C ASN A 57 -1.68 9.45 -7.17
N MET A 58 -1.32 8.18 -6.97
CA MET A 58 -2.25 7.16 -6.48
C MET A 58 -2.74 7.48 -5.06
N ALA A 59 -1.82 7.81 -4.14
CA ALA A 59 -2.16 8.18 -2.78
C ALA A 59 -3.06 9.42 -2.74
N ALA A 60 -2.74 10.46 -3.53
CA ALA A 60 -3.56 11.66 -3.65
C ALA A 60 -4.99 11.32 -4.12
N SER A 61 -5.12 10.45 -5.12
CA SER A 61 -6.42 10.01 -5.62
C SER A 61 -7.25 9.30 -4.55
N MET A 62 -6.63 8.38 -3.79
CA MET A 62 -7.32 7.65 -2.72
C MET A 62 -7.73 8.58 -1.58
N VAL A 63 -6.86 9.51 -1.17
CA VAL A 63 -7.17 10.50 -0.13
C VAL A 63 -8.33 11.40 -0.56
N LEU A 64 -8.35 11.88 -1.80
CA LEU A 64 -9.43 12.72 -2.32
C LEU A 64 -10.76 11.97 -2.41
N GLN A 65 -10.74 10.68 -2.79
CA GLN A 65 -11.94 9.83 -2.81
C GLN A 65 -12.50 9.64 -1.40
N GLU A 66 -11.65 9.34 -0.42
CA GLU A 66 -12.05 9.22 0.99
C GLU A 66 -12.58 10.56 1.53
N ALA A 67 -11.89 11.67 1.23
CA ALA A 67 -12.35 13.01 1.59
C ALA A 67 -13.73 13.31 1.03
N ALA A 68 -13.97 13.01 -0.25
CA ALA A 68 -15.27 13.21 -0.88
C ALA A 68 -16.36 12.34 -0.26
N ALA A 69 -16.07 11.07 0.02
CA ALA A 69 -17.01 10.17 0.66
C ALA A 69 -17.41 10.66 2.07
N PHE A 70 -16.44 11.11 2.87
CA PHE A 70 -16.71 11.67 4.19
C PHE A 70 -17.40 13.03 4.11
N ALA A 71 -17.11 13.86 3.09
CA ALA A 71 -17.83 15.10 2.86
C ALA A 71 -19.32 14.84 2.65
N CYS A 72 -19.66 13.89 1.77
CA CYS A 72 -21.05 13.47 1.55
C CYS A 72 -21.71 12.98 2.85
N ARG A 73 -21.03 12.12 3.61
CA ARG A 73 -21.54 11.58 4.89
C ARG A 73 -21.81 12.67 5.92
N LEU A 74 -20.91 13.65 6.02
CA LEU A 74 -21.03 14.78 6.95
C LEU A 74 -21.85 15.95 6.40
N LYS A 75 -22.38 15.84 5.17
CA LYS A 75 -23.09 16.92 4.45
C LYS A 75 -22.24 18.20 4.34
N ARG A 76 -20.96 18.02 4.00
CA ARG A 76 -19.98 19.08 3.72
C ARG A 76 -19.87 19.32 2.21
N PRO A 77 -19.43 20.53 1.79
CA PRO A 77 -19.26 20.86 0.38
C PRO A 77 -18.05 20.14 -0.25
N ASP A 78 -17.75 20.46 -1.52
CA ASP A 78 -16.55 20.09 -2.27
C ASP A 78 -16.34 18.62 -2.66
N ALA A 79 -17.23 17.72 -2.24
CA ALA A 79 -17.17 16.31 -2.62
C ALA A 79 -17.01 16.10 -4.14
N ASP A 80 -17.80 16.80 -4.95
CA ASP A 80 -17.75 16.70 -6.41
C ASP A 80 -16.41 17.18 -6.99
N ARG A 81 -15.87 18.28 -6.45
CA ARG A 81 -14.58 18.84 -6.87
C ARG A 81 -13.43 17.86 -6.57
N TRP A 82 -13.43 17.25 -5.38
CA TRP A 82 -12.41 16.27 -5.02
C TRP A 82 -12.55 14.98 -5.84
N ASN A 83 -13.77 14.53 -6.12
CA ASN A 83 -14.02 13.39 -7.00
C ASN A 83 -13.65 13.66 -8.47
N GLU A 84 -13.81 14.87 -8.99
CA GLU A 84 -13.28 15.26 -10.31
C GLU A 84 -11.76 15.14 -10.34
N LEU A 85 -11.08 15.72 -9.35
CA LEU A 85 -9.62 15.72 -9.29
C LEU A 85 -9.06 14.31 -9.11
N ALA A 86 -9.65 13.50 -8.24
CA ALA A 86 -9.23 12.10 -8.03
C ALA A 86 -9.37 11.24 -9.30
N ARG A 87 -10.48 11.39 -10.04
CA ARG A 87 -10.70 10.64 -11.29
C ARG A 87 -9.80 11.10 -12.43
N GLY A 88 -9.45 12.39 -12.44
CA GLY A 88 -8.60 12.98 -13.46
C GLY A 88 -7.10 12.94 -13.13
N MET A 89 -6.69 12.41 -11.98
CA MET A 89 -5.28 12.36 -11.60
C MET A 89 -4.51 11.49 -12.60
N TYR A 90 -3.48 12.07 -13.21
CA TYR A 90 -2.68 11.41 -14.22
C TYR A 90 -1.78 10.34 -13.60
N LEU A 91 -1.60 9.21 -14.29
CA LEU A 91 -0.61 8.19 -13.97
C LEU A 91 0.29 7.93 -15.19
N PRO A 92 1.62 7.85 -15.00
CA PRO A 92 2.53 7.51 -16.09
C PRO A 92 2.42 6.01 -16.40
N VAL A 93 1.74 5.67 -17.50
CA VAL A 93 1.56 4.27 -17.94
C VAL A 93 2.33 4.04 -19.23
N ASP A 94 3.15 2.99 -19.24
CA ASP A 94 3.72 2.42 -20.46
C ASP A 94 2.73 1.40 -21.02
N THR A 95 2.01 1.78 -22.08
CA THR A 95 0.95 0.97 -22.68
C THR A 95 1.47 -0.27 -23.39
N ASP A 96 2.69 -0.22 -23.94
CA ASP A 96 3.29 -1.33 -24.69
C ASP A 96 3.70 -2.44 -23.73
N ARG A 97 4.29 -2.07 -22.59
CA ARG A 97 4.66 -3.02 -21.52
C ARG A 97 3.50 -3.33 -20.58
N ARG A 98 2.42 -2.53 -20.59
CA ARG A 98 1.30 -2.59 -19.64
C ARG A 98 1.76 -2.50 -18.19
N ILE A 99 2.56 -1.47 -17.91
CA ILE A 99 3.07 -1.19 -16.57
C ILE A 99 2.83 0.27 -16.19
N ILE A 100 2.69 0.52 -14.90
CA ILE A 100 2.73 1.87 -14.34
C ILE A 100 4.20 2.19 -14.03
N LEU A 101 4.72 3.28 -14.59
CA LEU A 101 6.09 3.74 -14.33
C LEU A 101 6.14 4.49 -13.00
N ASN A 102 7.31 4.58 -12.36
CA ASN A 102 7.42 5.28 -11.08
C ASN A 102 7.19 6.80 -11.21
N HIS A 103 7.55 7.41 -12.35
CA HIS A 103 7.36 8.84 -12.64
C HIS A 103 7.56 9.13 -14.14
N ASP A 104 7.24 10.34 -14.61
CA ASP A 104 7.30 10.70 -16.04
C ASP A 104 8.68 10.51 -16.68
N ARG A 105 9.76 10.69 -15.91
CA ARG A 105 11.14 10.51 -16.39
C ARG A 105 11.70 9.08 -16.23
N TYR A 106 10.90 8.13 -15.75
CA TYR A 106 11.39 6.79 -15.41
C TYR A 106 11.58 5.97 -16.69
N SER A 107 12.75 5.39 -16.86
CA SER A 107 13.03 4.45 -17.95
C SER A 107 13.08 3.02 -17.42
N PRO A 108 12.43 2.05 -18.08
CA PRO A 108 12.54 0.63 -17.71
C PRO A 108 13.96 0.04 -17.76
N ALA A 109 14.91 0.76 -18.37
CA ALA A 109 16.32 0.42 -18.44
C ALA A 109 17.16 1.04 -17.31
N ASP A 110 16.57 1.92 -16.49
CA ASP A 110 17.24 2.53 -15.33
C ASP A 110 17.66 1.44 -14.33
N LYS A 111 18.79 1.70 -13.65
CA LYS A 111 19.39 0.78 -12.67
C LYS A 111 19.68 1.51 -11.37
N GLY A 112 19.97 0.77 -10.32
CA GLY A 112 20.27 1.28 -9.00
C GLY A 112 19.07 1.15 -8.06
N VAL A 113 19.34 1.45 -6.79
CA VAL A 113 18.37 1.35 -5.70
C VAL A 113 17.13 2.18 -6.00
N ALA A 114 17.29 3.45 -6.42
CA ALA A 114 16.17 4.33 -6.72
C ALA A 114 15.25 3.80 -7.83
N ALA A 115 15.83 3.25 -8.90
CA ALA A 115 15.06 2.66 -10.00
C ALA A 115 14.34 1.36 -9.60
N SER A 116 14.89 0.67 -8.59
CA SER A 116 14.39 -0.59 -8.04
C SER A 116 13.45 -0.40 -6.86
N THR A 117 13.35 0.81 -6.30
CA THR A 117 12.36 1.16 -5.27
C THR A 117 10.96 1.05 -5.88
N PRO A 118 10.08 0.20 -5.32
CA PRO A 118 8.81 -0.15 -5.96
C PRO A 118 7.70 0.88 -5.63
N GLU A 119 7.87 2.13 -6.06
CA GLU A 119 6.94 3.22 -5.75
C GLU A 119 5.54 2.97 -6.33
N ALA A 120 5.44 2.50 -7.58
CA ALA A 120 4.15 2.12 -8.16
C ALA A 120 3.47 0.99 -7.37
N LEU A 121 4.23 0.02 -6.84
CA LEU A 121 3.66 -1.05 -6.01
C LEU A 121 3.12 -0.50 -4.68
N ALA A 122 3.78 0.50 -4.09
CA ALA A 122 3.31 1.16 -2.87
C ALA A 122 1.93 1.83 -3.05
N GLY A 123 1.60 2.26 -4.27
CA GLY A 123 0.25 2.72 -4.62
C GLY A 123 -0.79 1.60 -4.71
N LEU A 124 -0.40 0.42 -5.23
CA LEU A 124 -1.26 -0.78 -5.26
C LEU A 124 -1.52 -1.36 -3.87
N PHE A 125 -0.52 -1.29 -2.98
CA PHE A 125 -0.59 -1.67 -1.58
C PHE A 125 0.53 -0.96 -0.81
N PRO A 126 0.24 -0.20 0.27
CA PRO A 126 -0.97 -0.28 1.09
C PRO A 126 -2.11 0.67 0.72
N PHE A 127 -1.93 1.56 -0.26
CA PHE A 127 -2.98 2.53 -0.62
C PHE A 127 -4.20 1.91 -1.32
N ASN A 128 -4.07 0.69 -1.85
CA ASN A 128 -5.13 -0.05 -2.53
C ASN A 128 -5.77 0.75 -3.68
N TYR A 129 -4.95 1.49 -4.43
CA TYR A 129 -5.41 2.17 -5.63
C TYR A 129 -5.93 1.13 -6.64
N PRO A 130 -7.15 1.29 -7.16
CA PRO A 130 -7.75 0.31 -8.05
C PRO A 130 -7.08 0.35 -9.42
N VAL A 131 -6.58 -0.80 -9.87
CA VAL A 131 -5.94 -0.97 -11.18
C VAL A 131 -6.53 -2.20 -11.86
N GLU A 132 -6.73 -2.13 -13.18
CA GLU A 132 -7.21 -3.26 -13.96
C GLU A 132 -6.23 -4.44 -13.92
N GLY A 133 -6.76 -5.67 -13.85
CA GLY A 133 -5.97 -6.88 -13.59
C GLY A 133 -4.71 -7.06 -14.44
N PRO A 134 -4.74 -6.89 -15.78
CA PRO A 134 -3.54 -6.99 -16.62
C PRO A 134 -2.47 -5.94 -16.30
N LEU A 135 -2.87 -4.70 -16.01
CA LEU A 135 -1.95 -3.61 -15.66
C LEU A 135 -1.40 -3.79 -14.23
N GLU A 136 -2.23 -4.22 -13.28
CA GLU A 136 -1.78 -4.56 -11.92
C GLU A 136 -0.73 -5.68 -11.98
N ARG A 137 -1.04 -6.77 -12.69
CA ARG A 137 -0.15 -7.92 -12.85
C ARG A 137 1.18 -7.52 -13.49
N GLY A 138 1.14 -6.85 -14.64
CA GLY A 138 2.36 -6.44 -15.34
C GLY A 138 3.24 -5.51 -14.50
N THR A 139 2.61 -4.58 -13.76
CA THR A 139 3.33 -3.68 -12.83
C THR A 139 4.00 -4.47 -11.70
N ILE A 140 3.30 -5.42 -11.08
CA ILE A 140 3.86 -6.25 -10.01
C ILE A 140 5.03 -7.09 -10.53
N GLU A 141 4.87 -7.80 -11.64
CA GLU A 141 5.92 -8.62 -12.24
C GLU A 141 7.17 -7.78 -12.53
N PHE A 142 6.99 -6.63 -13.18
CA PHE A 142 8.07 -5.73 -13.56
C PHE A 142 8.92 -5.24 -12.37
N TYR A 143 8.28 -4.81 -11.28
CA TYR A 143 9.01 -4.29 -10.12
C TYR A 143 9.57 -5.38 -9.22
N LEU A 144 8.93 -6.55 -9.11
CA LEU A 144 9.49 -7.67 -8.35
C LEU A 144 10.78 -8.21 -9.00
N GLU A 145 10.86 -8.24 -10.33
CA GLU A 145 12.11 -8.60 -11.03
C GLU A 145 13.28 -7.66 -10.71
N ARG A 146 13.00 -6.42 -10.32
CA ARG A 146 13.99 -5.37 -10.02
C ARG A 146 14.25 -5.19 -8.54
N ALA A 147 13.33 -5.63 -7.68
CA ALA A 147 13.39 -5.44 -6.24
C ALA A 147 14.67 -6.01 -5.59
N GLY A 148 15.40 -6.90 -6.27
CA GLY A 148 16.70 -7.40 -5.82
C GLY A 148 17.72 -6.31 -5.49
N GLU A 149 17.78 -5.19 -6.22
CA GLU A 149 18.71 -4.09 -5.87
C GLU A 149 18.20 -3.23 -4.70
N PHE A 150 16.91 -3.30 -4.36
CA PHE A 150 16.28 -2.52 -3.30
C PHE A 150 16.06 -3.29 -1.99
N VAL A 151 15.78 -4.60 -2.03
CA VAL A 151 15.32 -5.35 -0.86
C VAL A 151 16.35 -5.35 0.28
N GLY A 152 15.93 -5.11 1.51
CA GLY A 152 16.86 -5.02 2.64
C GLY A 152 17.17 -3.57 3.07
N TYR A 153 16.76 -2.58 2.27
CA TYR A 153 16.62 -1.20 2.71
C TYR A 153 15.35 -1.03 3.57
N PRO A 154 15.29 -0.02 4.45
CA PRO A 154 14.10 0.29 5.23
C PRO A 154 12.95 0.72 4.32
N MET A 155 11.72 0.59 4.82
CA MET A 155 10.48 0.91 4.14
C MET A 155 10.18 0.02 2.92
N LEU A 156 8.91 -0.31 2.68
CA LEU A 156 8.40 -1.15 1.58
C LEU A 156 8.93 -2.60 1.44
N SER A 157 10.13 -2.93 1.94
CA SER A 157 10.74 -4.27 1.86
C SER A 157 9.79 -5.36 2.38
N ALA A 158 9.17 -5.14 3.54
CA ALA A 158 8.22 -6.10 4.13
C ALA A 158 6.89 -6.25 3.35
N LEU A 159 6.67 -5.46 2.30
CA LEU A 159 5.47 -5.52 1.46
C LEU A 159 5.66 -6.38 0.20
N LEU A 160 6.91 -6.65 -0.20
CA LEU A 160 7.24 -7.38 -1.44
C LEU A 160 6.57 -8.76 -1.51
N GLY A 161 6.52 -9.49 -0.39
CA GLY A 161 5.86 -10.80 -0.30
C GLY A 161 4.36 -10.75 -0.60
N THR A 162 3.68 -9.66 -0.20
CA THR A 162 2.27 -9.43 -0.53
C THR A 162 2.04 -9.28 -2.03
N HIS A 163 2.94 -8.60 -2.73
CA HIS A 163 2.83 -8.42 -4.17
C HIS A 163 3.01 -9.74 -4.92
N ALA A 164 3.99 -10.57 -4.54
CA ALA A 164 4.14 -11.91 -5.13
C ALA A 164 2.94 -12.82 -4.84
N ALA A 165 2.36 -12.73 -3.63
CA ALA A 165 1.13 -13.45 -3.30
C ALA A 165 -0.04 -13.02 -4.20
N ARG A 166 -0.18 -11.73 -4.53
CA ARG A 166 -1.19 -11.23 -5.48
C ARG A 166 -1.03 -11.82 -6.89
N LEU A 167 0.17 -12.27 -7.28
CA LEU A 167 0.40 -12.97 -8.55
C LEU A 167 0.04 -14.47 -8.50
N GLY A 168 -0.27 -15.01 -7.33
CA GLY A 168 -0.39 -16.46 -7.11
C GLY A 168 0.96 -17.16 -6.84
N ASP A 169 2.07 -16.42 -6.81
CA ASP A 169 3.41 -16.99 -6.62
C ASP A 169 3.74 -17.16 -5.13
N ARG A 170 3.40 -18.34 -4.60
CA ARG A 170 3.64 -18.70 -3.20
C ARG A 170 5.13 -18.79 -2.85
N ALA A 171 5.95 -19.27 -3.78
CA ALA A 171 7.38 -19.43 -3.54
C ALA A 171 8.08 -18.06 -3.53
N GLY A 172 7.74 -17.20 -4.49
CA GLY A 172 8.16 -15.81 -4.50
C GLY A 172 7.67 -15.04 -3.28
N ALA A 173 6.43 -15.25 -2.84
CA ALA A 173 5.91 -14.62 -1.63
C ALA A 173 6.76 -14.96 -0.39
N LEU A 174 7.09 -16.24 -0.18
CA LEU A 174 7.98 -16.66 0.90
C LEU A 174 9.36 -16.01 0.76
N HIS A 175 9.97 -16.12 -0.42
CA HIS A 175 11.28 -15.54 -0.71
C HIS A 175 11.35 -14.04 -0.37
N TRP A 176 10.34 -13.28 -0.79
CA TRP A 176 10.29 -11.84 -0.56
C TRP A 176 9.98 -11.47 0.89
N PHE A 177 9.22 -12.27 1.65
CA PHE A 177 9.09 -12.07 3.10
C PHE A 177 10.38 -12.39 3.85
N GLU A 178 11.12 -13.43 3.43
CA GLU A 178 12.43 -13.73 4.01
C GLU A 178 13.40 -12.57 3.78
N LYS A 179 13.52 -12.11 2.53
CA LYS A 179 14.43 -11.01 2.17
C LYS A 179 13.96 -9.66 2.72
N GLY A 180 12.66 -9.42 2.68
CA GLY A 180 12.03 -8.14 3.00
C GLY A 180 11.74 -7.92 4.47
N TYR A 181 11.79 -8.97 5.29
CA TYR A 181 11.53 -8.87 6.73
C TYR A 181 12.41 -9.81 7.58
N ALA A 182 12.42 -11.12 7.32
CA ALA A 182 13.14 -12.06 8.19
C ALA A 182 14.65 -11.76 8.25
N ASP A 183 15.27 -11.35 7.13
CA ASP A 183 16.68 -10.97 7.05
C ASP A 183 17.02 -9.67 7.81
N PHE A 184 16.04 -8.95 8.36
CA PHE A 184 16.21 -7.80 9.24
C PHE A 184 16.20 -8.19 10.72
N ILE A 185 15.69 -9.38 11.05
CA ILE A 185 15.57 -9.86 12.43
C ILE A 185 16.95 -10.28 12.92
N GLU A 186 17.27 -9.84 14.13
CA GLU A 186 18.51 -10.14 14.82
C GLU A 186 18.25 -10.99 16.08
N ASP A 187 19.10 -12.00 16.26
CA ASP A 187 19.19 -12.81 17.46
C ASP A 187 19.95 -12.09 18.60
N PRO A 188 19.70 -12.42 19.87
CA PRO A 188 18.79 -13.46 20.35
C PRO A 188 17.38 -12.95 20.69
N PHE A 189 17.13 -11.65 20.57
CA PHE A 189 15.89 -11.02 21.04
C PHE A 189 14.85 -10.81 19.94
N THR A 190 15.08 -11.35 18.74
CA THR A 190 14.19 -11.20 17.58
C THR A 190 13.89 -9.73 17.23
N GLU A 191 14.91 -8.88 17.37
CA GLU A 191 14.79 -7.46 17.12
C GLU A 191 14.87 -7.16 15.62
N THR A 192 13.88 -6.42 15.09
CA THR A 192 13.90 -6.01 13.69
C THR A 192 14.74 -4.75 13.53
N ASN A 193 15.79 -4.83 12.72
CA ASN A 193 16.66 -3.70 12.40
C ASN A 193 16.11 -2.84 11.26
N GLU A 194 16.66 -1.64 11.11
CA GLU A 194 16.38 -0.71 9.99
C GLU A 194 16.86 -1.26 8.64
N PHE A 195 18.01 -1.93 8.63
CA PHE A 195 18.60 -2.55 7.44
C PHE A 195 18.73 -4.06 7.62
N SER A 196 18.60 -4.81 6.53
CA SER A 196 18.85 -6.25 6.52
C SER A 196 20.25 -6.57 7.04
N ARG A 197 20.34 -7.44 8.06
CA ARG A 197 21.61 -7.86 8.65
C ARG A 197 22.39 -8.81 7.73
N LYS A 198 21.69 -9.54 6.86
CA LYS A 198 22.33 -10.41 5.85
C LYS A 198 22.87 -9.63 4.67
N ARG A 199 22.14 -8.62 4.19
CA ARG A 199 22.56 -7.83 3.02
C ARG A 199 23.53 -6.71 3.38
N PHE A 200 23.34 -6.09 4.55
CA PHE A 200 24.12 -4.93 4.99
C PHE A 200 24.75 -5.18 6.38
N PRO A 201 25.66 -6.16 6.50
CA PRO A 201 26.24 -6.53 7.80
C PRO A 201 27.03 -5.39 8.45
N ASP A 202 27.57 -4.47 7.65
CA ASP A 202 28.39 -3.34 8.12
C ASP A 202 27.57 -2.10 8.51
N LYS A 203 26.26 -2.07 8.20
CA LYS A 203 25.40 -0.98 8.64
C LYS A 203 25.23 -1.02 10.16
N PRO A 204 25.10 0.15 10.81
CA PRO A 204 24.78 0.21 12.24
C PRO A 204 23.58 -0.67 12.58
N ARG A 205 23.62 -1.25 13.78
CA ARG A 205 22.46 -1.95 14.35
C ARG A 205 21.53 -0.87 14.90
N THR A 206 20.38 -0.72 14.25
CA THR A 206 19.40 0.32 14.57
C THR A 206 18.05 -0.38 14.69
N GLY A 207 17.66 -0.70 15.92
CA GLY A 207 16.42 -1.39 16.27
C GLY A 207 15.82 -0.89 17.60
N PRO A 208 14.55 -1.20 17.89
CA PRO A 208 13.60 -1.89 17.01
C PRO A 208 13.05 -0.90 15.96
N PHE A 209 13.16 -1.26 14.69
CA PHE A 209 12.67 -0.43 13.59
C PHE A 209 11.18 -0.68 13.35
N MET A 210 10.36 0.12 14.05
CA MET A 210 8.90 -0.03 14.12
C MET A 210 8.20 0.01 12.76
N ALA A 211 8.71 0.76 11.79
CA ALA A 211 8.06 0.86 10.48
C ALA A 211 8.09 -0.47 9.70
N ASN A 212 9.17 -1.26 9.80
CA ASN A 212 9.24 -2.55 9.12
C ASN A 212 8.44 -3.64 9.86
N LEU A 213 8.40 -3.60 11.20
CA LEU A 213 7.48 -4.40 12.02
C LEU A 213 6.01 -4.14 11.62
N GLY A 214 5.63 -2.87 11.54
CA GLY A 214 4.31 -2.44 11.08
C GLY A 214 4.04 -2.87 9.64
N GLY A 215 5.02 -2.75 8.75
CA GLY A 215 4.90 -3.20 7.36
C GLY A 215 4.64 -4.70 7.23
N PHE A 216 5.34 -5.54 8.00
CA PHE A 216 5.10 -6.98 8.00
C PHE A 216 3.73 -7.35 8.58
N LEU A 217 3.33 -6.72 9.69
CA LEU A 217 1.99 -6.89 10.25
C LEU A 217 0.91 -6.45 9.26
N MET A 218 1.11 -5.31 8.57
CA MET A 218 0.20 -4.83 7.54
C MET A 218 0.10 -5.80 6.36
N SER A 219 1.22 -6.36 5.90
CA SER A 219 1.23 -7.40 4.88
C SER A 219 0.41 -8.62 5.29
N CYS A 220 0.57 -9.10 6.52
CA CYS A 220 -0.19 -10.24 7.03
C CYS A 220 -1.68 -9.91 7.19
N LEU A 221 -2.01 -8.76 7.80
CA LEU A 221 -3.37 -8.42 8.21
C LEU A 221 -4.23 -7.84 7.08
N TYR A 222 -3.66 -7.00 6.21
CA TYR A 222 -4.38 -6.31 5.13
C TYR A 222 -3.99 -6.83 3.74
N GLY A 223 -2.70 -7.12 3.55
CA GLY A 223 -2.16 -7.55 2.26
C GLY A 223 -2.65 -8.94 1.83
N LEU A 224 -2.29 -9.97 2.61
CA LEU A 224 -2.53 -11.37 2.30
C LEU A 224 -3.98 -11.82 2.50
N THR A 225 -4.71 -11.15 3.39
CA THR A 225 -6.12 -11.44 3.69
C THR A 225 -7.07 -10.73 2.75
N GLY A 226 -6.59 -9.70 2.04
CA GLY A 226 -7.41 -8.80 1.24
C GLY A 226 -8.31 -7.87 2.07
N LEU A 227 -8.05 -7.69 3.36
CA LEU A 227 -8.81 -6.77 4.20
C LEU A 227 -8.58 -5.32 3.76
N GLN A 228 -9.65 -4.67 3.29
CA GLN A 228 -9.68 -3.28 2.88
C GLN A 228 -10.90 -2.60 3.50
N LEU A 229 -10.63 -1.68 4.42
CA LEU A 229 -11.67 -0.92 5.10
C LEU A 229 -12.35 0.04 4.13
N SER A 230 -13.67 0.10 4.18
CA SER A 230 -14.47 1.03 3.38
C SER A 230 -15.77 1.39 4.11
N SER A 231 -16.59 2.22 3.45
CA SER A 231 -17.96 2.51 3.90
C SER A 231 -18.92 1.32 3.74
N ALA A 232 -18.56 0.27 3.00
CA ALA A 232 -19.35 -0.93 2.85
C ALA A 232 -19.48 -1.69 4.19
N GLU A 233 -20.39 -2.66 4.23
CA GLU A 233 -20.53 -3.53 5.40
C GLU A 233 -19.26 -4.37 5.61
N PRO A 234 -18.88 -4.68 6.87
CA PRO A 234 -17.61 -5.36 7.14
C PRO A 234 -17.41 -6.69 6.42
N ALA A 235 -18.49 -7.41 6.12
CA ALA A 235 -18.44 -8.65 5.34
C ALA A 235 -17.92 -8.45 3.90
N GLU A 236 -17.97 -7.23 3.38
CA GLU A 236 -17.49 -6.85 2.04
C GLU A 236 -16.07 -6.31 2.03
N TRP A 237 -15.44 -6.13 3.21
CA TRP A 237 -14.08 -5.62 3.31
C TRP A 237 -13.00 -6.60 2.81
N LEU A 238 -13.34 -7.87 2.58
CA LEU A 238 -12.39 -8.90 2.14
C LEU A 238 -12.44 -8.98 0.61
N THR A 239 -11.56 -8.25 -0.04
CA THR A 239 -11.70 -7.92 -1.48
C THR A 239 -10.90 -8.82 -2.42
N ARG A 240 -10.03 -9.70 -1.88
CA ARG A 240 -9.12 -10.53 -2.69
C ARG A 240 -9.12 -12.01 -2.27
N PRO A 241 -8.82 -12.93 -3.21
CA PRO A 241 -8.50 -14.32 -2.89
C PRO A 241 -7.29 -14.43 -1.97
N VAL A 242 -7.31 -15.44 -1.10
CA VAL A 242 -6.25 -15.67 -0.11
C VAL A 242 -5.15 -16.56 -0.72
N VAL A 243 -4.03 -15.95 -1.05
CA VAL A 243 -2.81 -16.65 -1.45
C VAL A 243 -1.76 -16.41 -0.38
N LEU A 244 -1.27 -17.48 0.26
CA LEU A 244 -0.28 -17.39 1.32
C LEU A 244 1.07 -17.92 0.85
N PRO A 245 2.18 -17.44 1.46
CA PRO A 245 3.52 -17.98 1.21
C PRO A 245 3.59 -19.51 1.25
N HIS A 246 4.56 -20.07 0.55
CA HIS A 246 4.80 -21.51 0.61
C HIS A 246 5.01 -21.97 2.06
N GLY A 247 4.36 -23.08 2.43
CA GLY A 247 4.38 -23.61 3.80
C GLY A 247 3.44 -22.94 4.80
N TRP A 248 2.70 -21.90 4.40
CA TRP A 248 1.66 -21.28 5.24
C TRP A 248 0.28 -21.83 4.84
N ASP A 249 -0.51 -22.24 5.84
CA ASP A 249 -1.83 -22.83 5.63
C ASP A 249 -2.97 -21.83 5.89
N ALA A 250 -2.82 -20.95 6.90
CA ALA A 250 -3.81 -19.94 7.23
C ALA A 250 -3.17 -18.74 7.96
N ILE A 251 -3.83 -17.58 7.88
CA ILE A 251 -3.64 -16.47 8.82
C ILE A 251 -4.88 -16.42 9.72
N GLU A 252 -4.65 -16.46 11.03
CA GLU A 252 -5.70 -16.35 12.04
C GLU A 252 -5.38 -15.20 12.99
N VAL A 253 -6.33 -14.28 13.14
CA VAL A 253 -6.28 -13.22 14.15
C VAL A 253 -7.38 -13.51 15.14
N GLU A 254 -6.99 -13.97 16.33
CA GLU A 254 -7.91 -14.39 17.40
C GLU A 254 -8.92 -13.30 17.73
N GLN A 255 -8.45 -12.05 17.81
CA GLN A 255 -9.30 -10.91 18.11
C GLN A 255 -8.83 -9.65 17.40
N LEU A 256 -9.77 -9.01 16.72
CA LEU A 256 -9.71 -7.61 16.29
C LEU A 256 -11.05 -6.94 16.62
N PHE A 257 -11.12 -5.62 16.45
CA PHE A 257 -12.35 -4.87 16.68
C PHE A 257 -12.89 -4.31 15.36
N VAL A 258 -14.12 -4.71 15.02
CA VAL A 258 -14.88 -4.20 13.87
C VAL A 258 -16.05 -3.37 14.38
N ARG A 259 -15.98 -2.05 14.16
CA ARG A 259 -16.96 -1.07 14.64
C ARG A 259 -17.24 -1.24 16.14
N GLY A 260 -16.17 -1.39 16.93
CA GLY A 260 -16.21 -1.58 18.39
C GLY A 260 -16.61 -2.97 18.87
N ARG A 261 -16.93 -3.91 17.98
CA ARG A 261 -17.29 -5.30 18.34
C ARG A 261 -16.12 -6.24 18.13
N PRO A 262 -15.86 -7.17 19.08
CA PRO A 262 -14.89 -8.24 18.85
C PRO A 262 -15.25 -9.06 17.62
N ALA A 263 -14.23 -9.40 16.84
CA ALA A 263 -14.34 -10.32 15.72
C ALA A 263 -13.04 -11.09 15.54
N ARG A 264 -13.14 -12.30 15.02
CA ARG A 264 -12.01 -13.12 14.60
C ARG A 264 -11.84 -13.02 13.08
N LEU A 265 -10.60 -12.97 12.61
CA LEU A 265 -10.28 -13.03 11.18
C LEU A 265 -9.65 -14.39 10.87
N VAL A 266 -10.19 -15.09 9.87
CA VAL A 266 -9.64 -16.35 9.37
C VAL A 266 -9.45 -16.26 7.87
N ALA A 267 -8.22 -16.48 7.42
CA ALA A 267 -7.83 -16.45 6.01
C ALA A 267 -7.05 -17.72 5.64
N PRO A 268 -7.74 -18.83 5.29
CA PRO A 268 -7.10 -20.06 4.83
C PRO A 268 -6.54 -19.87 3.42
N HIS A 269 -5.37 -20.44 3.13
CA HIS A 269 -4.85 -20.45 1.77
C HIS A 269 -5.82 -21.12 0.79
N GLY A 270 -6.04 -20.50 -0.36
CA GLY A 270 -6.95 -21.00 -1.40
C GLY A 270 -8.41 -20.60 -1.21
N ALA A 271 -8.75 -19.94 -0.09
CA ALA A 271 -10.07 -19.37 0.09
C ALA A 271 -10.33 -18.24 -0.93
N ALA A 272 -11.56 -18.18 -1.44
CA ALA A 272 -11.97 -17.12 -2.36
C ALA A 272 -11.91 -15.73 -1.74
N ARG A 273 -12.13 -15.64 -0.42
CA ARG A 273 -11.99 -14.45 0.45
C ARG A 273 -11.70 -14.91 1.87
N ALA A 274 -11.01 -14.09 2.65
CA ALA A 274 -10.96 -14.25 4.10
C ALA A 274 -12.34 -14.04 4.73
N THR A 275 -12.47 -14.38 6.01
CA THR A 275 -13.71 -14.24 6.77
C THR A 275 -13.51 -13.39 8.03
N LEU A 276 -14.51 -12.59 8.35
CA LEU A 276 -14.64 -11.87 9.62
C LEU A 276 -15.80 -12.49 10.41
N GLU A 277 -15.47 -13.23 11.45
CA GLU A 277 -16.42 -13.89 12.35
C GLU A 277 -16.73 -12.94 13.50
N MET A 278 -17.87 -12.26 13.44
CA MET A 278 -18.33 -11.41 14.53
C MET A 278 -18.75 -12.28 15.72
N GLU A 279 -18.28 -11.98 16.93
CA GLU A 279 -18.81 -12.65 18.13
C GLU A 279 -20.30 -12.37 18.28
N ARG A 280 -21.08 -13.41 18.58
CA ARG A 280 -22.49 -13.25 18.94
C ARG A 280 -22.56 -12.77 20.38
N LEU A 281 -23.16 -11.60 20.58
CA LEU A 281 -23.52 -11.07 21.90
C LEU A 281 -24.47 -12.02 22.64
#